data_AF-A0A4Y8UXJ0-F1
#
_entry.id   AF-A0A4Y8UXJ0-F1
#
_cell.length_a   1.000
_cell.length_b   1.000
_cell.length_c   1.000
_cell.angle_alpha   90.00
_cell.angle_beta   90.00
_cell.angle_gamma   90.00
#
_symmetry.space_group_name_H-M   'P 1'
#
loop_
_entity.id
_entity.type
_entity.pdbx_description
1 polymer ?
#
loop_
_entity_poly.entity_id
_entity_poly.type
_entity_poly.pdbx_seq_one_letter_code
_entity_poly.pdbx_strand_id
1 'polypeptide(L)'
;MIYQTTCGIIFKGDRVKKGVQLDLTKEEAAHLGTDVVPFATVEAKEEVKVEPKEVSEMTHAELKAYAEELGLSKAGSKADLEERIKLSLEAKEEVKS
;
A
#
# COMPACT_ATOMS: atom_id res chain seq x y z
N MET A 1 -13.63 -10.13 11.81
CA MET A 1 -12.21 -10.47 12.11
C MET A 1 -11.71 -11.17 10.87
N ILE A 2 -10.53 -10.81 10.36
CA ILE A 2 -10.07 -11.35 9.09
C ILE A 2 -9.50 -12.74 9.32
N TYR A 3 -9.99 -13.71 8.55
CA TYR A 3 -9.45 -15.06 8.49
C TYR A 3 -8.97 -15.34 7.08
N GLN A 4 -7.93 -16.15 6.95
CA GLN A 4 -7.42 -16.63 5.67
C GLN A 4 -7.75 -18.10 5.50
N THR A 5 -8.27 -18.48 4.34
CA THR A 5 -8.56 -19.87 4.01
C THR A 5 -7.27 -20.68 3.80
N THR A 6 -7.16 -21.85 4.43
CA THR A 6 -6.01 -22.76 4.28
C THR A 6 -6.19 -23.73 3.11
N CYS A 7 -7.42 -23.92 2.66
CA CYS A 7 -7.87 -24.78 1.55
C CYS A 7 -9.06 -24.13 0.81
N GLY A 8 -9.48 -24.75 -0.29
CA GLY A 8 -10.67 -24.29 -1.02
C GLY A 8 -11.94 -24.71 -0.28
N ILE A 9 -12.78 -23.74 0.08
CA ILE A 9 -14.03 -23.96 0.82
C ILE A 9 -15.24 -23.44 0.04
N ILE A 10 -16.43 -23.86 0.44
CA ILE A 10 -17.68 -23.24 0.01
C ILE A 10 -18.16 -22.35 1.15
N PHE A 11 -18.24 -21.04 0.91
CA PHE A 11 -18.69 -20.07 1.89
C PHE A 11 -19.84 -19.25 1.29
N LYS A 12 -20.99 -19.23 1.97
CA LYS A 12 -22.23 -18.55 1.52
C LYS A 12 -22.72 -18.93 0.11
N GLY A 13 -22.41 -20.15 -0.33
CA GLY A 13 -22.79 -20.67 -1.65
C GLY A 13 -21.73 -20.45 -2.74
N ASP A 14 -20.69 -19.68 -2.45
CA ASP A 14 -19.58 -19.41 -3.37
C ASP A 14 -18.36 -20.27 -3.07
N ARG A 15 -17.65 -20.68 -4.12
CA ARG A 15 -16.36 -21.38 -3.99
C ARG A 15 -15.26 -20.36 -3.71
N VAL A 16 -14.74 -20.39 -2.50
CA VAL A 16 -13.59 -19.60 -2.07
C VAL A 16 -12.33 -20.44 -2.22
N LYS A 17 -11.34 -19.91 -2.93
CA LYS A 17 -10.04 -20.60 -3.13
C LYS A 17 -9.20 -20.52 -1.85
N LYS A 18 -8.15 -21.35 -1.80
CA LYS A 18 -7.11 -21.27 -0.76
C LYS A 18 -6.43 -19.89 -0.78
N GLY A 19 -6.13 -19.36 0.40
CA GLY A 19 -5.39 -18.12 0.59
C GLY A 19 -6.25 -16.85 0.52
N VAL A 20 -7.56 -16.99 0.35
CA VAL A 20 -8.49 -15.85 0.31
C VAL A 20 -8.75 -15.35 1.74
N GLN A 21 -8.75 -14.03 1.89
CA GLN A 21 -9.11 -13.37 3.13
C GLN A 21 -10.61 -13.13 3.17
N LEU A 22 -11.24 -13.59 4.24
CA LEU A 22 -12.66 -13.41 4.52
C LEU A 22 -12.80 -12.67 5.84
N ASP A 23 -13.65 -11.65 5.89
CA ASP A 23 -14.08 -11.10 7.16
C ASP A 23 -15.17 -12.01 7.72
N LEU A 24 -14.82 -12.75 8.78
CA LEU A 24 -15.70 -13.70 9.44
C LEU A 24 -15.88 -13.30 10.90
N THR A 25 -17.02 -13.67 11.46
CA THR A 25 -17.20 -13.68 12.91
C THR A 25 -16.48 -14.89 13.52
N LYS A 26 -16.23 -14.86 14.83
CA LYS A 26 -15.65 -16.02 15.54
C LYS A 26 -16.52 -17.27 15.41
N GLU A 27 -17.84 -17.09 15.32
CA GLU A 27 -18.81 -18.18 15.15
C GLU A 27 -18.72 -18.79 13.74
N GLU A 28 -18.67 -17.97 12.69
CA GLU A 28 -18.49 -18.45 11.31
C GLU A 28 -17.13 -19.16 11.14
N ALA A 29 -16.06 -18.63 11.74
CA ALA A 29 -14.76 -19.29 11.73
C ALA A 29 -14.76 -20.61 12.51
N ALA A 30 -15.50 -20.71 13.62
CA ALA A 30 -15.63 -21.96 14.38
C ALA A 30 -16.35 -23.05 13.57
N HIS A 31 -17.33 -22.68 12.74
CA HIS A 31 -17.98 -23.62 11.81
C HIS A 31 -17.05 -24.12 10.72
N LEU A 32 -16.12 -23.28 10.25
CA LEU A 32 -15.11 -23.64 9.25
C LEU A 32 -13.88 -24.34 9.87
N GLY A 33 -13.68 -24.24 11.19
CA GLY A 33 -12.65 -24.98 11.91
C GLY A 33 -11.24 -24.74 11.38
N THR A 34 -10.59 -25.80 10.90
CA THR A 34 -9.20 -25.76 10.40
C THR A 34 -9.06 -25.22 8.98
N ASP A 35 -10.17 -25.05 8.26
CA ASP A 35 -10.17 -24.54 6.89
C ASP A 35 -9.90 -23.03 6.82
N VAL A 36 -9.99 -22.34 7.96
CA VAL A 36 -9.69 -20.91 8.09
C VAL A 36 -8.81 -20.66 9.31
N VAL A 37 -7.81 -19.80 9.15
CA VAL A 37 -6.92 -19.37 10.25
C VAL A 37 -7.07 -17.87 10.45
N PRO A 38 -7.00 -17.36 11.68
CA PRO A 38 -7.02 -15.92 11.90
C PRO A 38 -5.86 -15.31 11.12
N PHE A 39 -6.19 -14.45 10.18
CA PHE A 39 -5.18 -13.70 9.45
C PHE A 39 -4.63 -12.72 10.47
N ALA A 40 -3.46 -13.03 11.03
CA ALA A 40 -2.75 -12.12 11.90
C ALA A 40 -2.52 -10.85 11.09
N THR A 41 -3.32 -9.83 11.39
CA THR A 41 -3.12 -8.48 10.91
C THR A 41 -1.79 -8.02 11.48
N VAL A 42 -0.69 -8.33 10.78
CA VAL A 42 0.38 -7.34 10.65
C VAL A 42 -0.36 -6.11 10.18
N GLU A 43 -0.31 -5.09 11.02
CA GLU A 43 -1.12 -3.89 11.00
C GLU A 43 -1.59 -3.55 9.59
N ALA A 44 -2.89 -3.30 9.48
CA ALA A 44 -3.34 -2.32 8.54
C ALA A 44 -2.53 -1.04 8.81
N LYS A 45 -1.37 -0.90 8.13
CA LYS A 45 -1.06 0.34 7.46
C LYS A 45 -2.23 0.53 6.52
N GLU A 46 -3.26 1.15 7.09
CA GLU A 46 -4.06 2.18 6.48
C GLU A 46 -3.64 2.34 5.01
N GLU A 47 -4.56 2.03 4.11
CA GLU A 47 -4.56 2.65 2.80
C GLU A 47 -4.50 4.16 3.05
N VAL A 48 -3.30 4.68 3.23
CA VAL A 48 -2.98 6.08 3.08
C VAL A 48 -3.32 6.28 1.62
N LYS A 49 -4.57 6.72 1.37
CA LYS A 49 -4.82 7.68 0.32
C LYS A 49 -3.64 8.63 0.42
N VAL A 50 -2.70 8.45 -0.50
CA VAL A 50 -1.59 9.37 -0.66
C VAL A 50 -2.26 10.63 -1.21
N GLU A 51 -2.92 11.37 -0.33
CA GLU A 51 -2.86 12.82 -0.40
C GLU A 51 -1.39 13.12 -0.65
N PRO A 52 -1.05 13.88 -1.70
CA PRO A 52 0.31 14.06 -2.12
C PRO A 52 1.08 14.55 -0.90
N LYS A 53 1.89 13.68 -0.28
CA LYS A 53 2.82 14.10 0.75
C LYS A 53 3.61 15.20 0.08
N GLU A 54 3.43 16.42 0.58
CA GLU A 54 4.15 17.55 0.07
C GLU A 54 5.61 17.15 0.14
N VAL A 55 6.34 17.30 -0.98
CA VAL A 55 7.76 16.98 -1.08
C VAL A 55 8.54 17.59 0.11
N SER A 56 8.01 18.68 0.68
CA SER A 56 8.37 19.34 1.94
C SER A 56 8.55 18.42 3.17
N GLU A 57 7.75 17.34 3.29
CA GLU A 57 7.78 16.42 4.43
C GLU A 57 8.78 15.27 4.27
N MET A 58 9.36 15.09 3.07
CA MET A 58 10.36 14.06 2.82
C MET A 58 11.69 14.41 3.47
N THR A 59 12.38 13.41 4.00
CA THR A 59 13.75 13.57 4.51
C THR A 59 14.75 13.76 3.35
N HIS A 60 15.94 14.30 3.62
CA HIS A 60 16.96 14.50 2.57
C HIS A 60 17.35 13.19 1.85
N ALA A 61 17.30 12.06 2.55
CA ALA A 61 17.56 10.75 1.98
C ALA A 61 16.42 10.31 1.03
N GLU A 62 15.17 10.52 1.44
CA GLU A 62 14.00 10.22 0.61
C GLU A 62 13.94 11.12 -0.63
N LEU A 63 14.27 12.40 -0.51
CA LEU A 63 14.37 13.32 -1.65
C LEU A 63 15.43 12.87 -2.66
N LYS A 64 16.57 12.36 -2.19
CA LYS A 64 17.61 11.82 -3.09
C LYS A 64 17.15 10.57 -3.81
N ALA A 65 16.46 9.67 -3.11
CA ALA A 65 15.90 8.46 -3.71
C ALA A 65 14.82 8.83 -4.75
N TYR A 66 13.93 9.75 -4.40
CA TYR A 66 12.85 10.18 -5.28
C TYR A 66 13.37 10.97 -6.49
N ALA A 67 14.39 11.81 -6.31
CA ALA A 67 15.10 12.44 -7.43
C ALA A 67 15.74 11.39 -8.36
N GLU A 68 16.32 10.30 -7.82
CA GLU A 68 16.85 9.20 -8.63
C GLU A 68 15.75 8.50 -9.45
N GLU A 69 14.62 8.18 -8.83
CA GLU A 69 13.49 7.54 -9.51
C GLU A 69 12.93 8.41 -10.65
N LEU A 70 13.00 9.74 -10.48
CA LEU A 70 12.62 10.70 -11.51
C LEU A 70 13.72 10.95 -12.56
N GLY A 71 14.91 10.36 -12.40
CA GLY A 71 16.06 10.60 -13.28
C GLY A 71 16.71 11.98 -13.11
N LEU A 72 16.48 12.63 -11.96
CA LEU A 72 16.99 13.94 -11.61
C LEU A 72 18.32 13.85 -10.84
N SER A 73 19.09 14.94 -10.85
CA SER A 73 20.36 15.00 -10.12
C SER A 73 20.13 14.97 -8.60
N LYS A 74 20.88 14.12 -7.89
CA LYS A 74 20.86 13.98 -6.43
C LYS A 74 21.79 14.96 -5.69
N ALA A 75 22.50 15.80 -6.44
CA ALA A 75 23.41 16.79 -5.89
C ALA A 75 22.61 18.02 -5.45
N GLY A 76 22.92 18.53 -4.25
CA GLY A 76 22.33 19.75 -3.71
C GLY A 76 21.87 19.65 -2.25
N SER A 77 21.41 20.79 -1.75
CA SER A 77 20.76 20.94 -0.44
C SER A 77 19.33 20.39 -0.47
N LYS A 78 18.72 20.17 0.70
CA LYS A 78 17.35 19.65 0.81
C LYS A 78 16.34 20.45 -0.04
N ALA A 79 16.35 21.78 0.12
CA ALA A 79 15.47 22.69 -0.60
C ALA A 79 15.62 22.59 -2.13
N ASP A 80 16.86 22.47 -2.62
CA ASP A 80 17.14 22.35 -4.05
C ASP A 80 16.62 21.02 -4.64
N LEU A 81 16.67 19.92 -3.87
CA LEU A 81 16.05 18.66 -4.26
C LEU A 81 14.52 18.75 -4.23
N GLU A 82 13.94 19.41 -3.21
CA GLU A 82 12.50 19.61 -3.07
C GLU A 82 11.92 20.38 -4.26
N GLU A 83 12.52 21.54 -4.59
CA GLU A 83 12.09 22.37 -5.71
C GLU A 83 12.23 21.62 -7.05
N ARG A 84 13.34 20.89 -7.25
CA ARG A 84 13.59 20.14 -8.50
C ARG A 84 12.59 19.01 -8.71
N ILE A 85 12.28 18.28 -7.64
CA ILE A 85 11.27 17.21 -7.67
C ILE A 85 9.89 17.80 -7.95
N LYS A 86 9.52 18.86 -7.22
CA LYS A 86 8.22 19.53 -7.38
C LYS A 86 8.02 20.02 -8.81
N LEU A 87 9.01 20.72 -9.36
CA LEU A 87 8.98 21.25 -10.72
C LEU A 87 8.90 20.12 -11.77
N SER A 88 9.55 18.97 -11.50
CA SER A 88 9.45 17.80 -12.38
C SER A 88 8.10 17.08 -12.28
N LEU A 89 7.41 17.13 -11.15
CA LEU A 89 6.06 16.58 -10.98
C LEU A 89 5.04 17.46 -11.69
N GLU A 90 5.12 18.78 -11.51
CA GLU A 90 4.28 19.76 -12.21
C GLU A 90 4.47 19.66 -13.73
N ALA A 91 5.72 19.54 -14.21
CA ALA A 91 6.00 19.40 -15.64
C ALA A 91 5.50 18.07 -16.24
N LYS A 92 5.36 17.00 -15.45
CA LYS A 92 4.79 15.72 -15.93
C LYS A 92 3.26 15.76 -16.03
N GLU A 93 2.60 16.67 -15.32
CA GLU A 93 1.14 16.82 -15.36
C GLU A 93 0.66 17.49 -16.66
N GLU A 94 1.48 18.35 -17.27
CA GLU A 94 1.11 19.06 -18.51
C GLU A 94 1.24 18.21 -19.80
N VAL A 95 1.91 17.06 -19.78
CA VAL A 95 2.14 16.24 -20.99
C VAL A 95 0.98 15.25 -21.26
N LYS A 96 -0.09 15.30 -20.46
CA LYS A 96 -1.26 14.41 -20.59
C LYS A 96 -2.55 15.13 -20.98
N SER A 97 -2.46 16.36 -21.51
CA SER A 97 -3.59 17.09 -22.12
C SER A 97 -3.59 16.95 -23.64
#